data_AF-A0A1V5M0M8-F1
#
_entry.id   AF-A0A1V5M0M8-F1
#
_cell.length_a   1.000
_cell.length_b   1.000
_cell.length_c   1.000
_cell.angle_alpha   90.00
_cell.angle_beta   90.00
_cell.angle_gamma   90.00
#
_symmetry.space_group_name_H-M   'P 1'
#
loop_
_entity.id
_entity.type
_entity.pdbx_description
1 polymer ?
#
loop_
_entity_poly.entity_id
_entity_poly.type
_entity_poly.pdbx_seq_one_letter_code
_entity_poly.pdbx_strand_id
1 'polypeptide(L)'
;MEPDTSKNITAERVRRVAQGYTSIKSELVEGLGGGFRYCELGEPLFDEAGNIRASVSFAELARHVFFTETGEPLPGDAALDTPFLGACRGVGIYLLYNGILKDKSTNGGNVLTRAVLASLPPFDGPKVIYGAGCLLGADRLRAARVTFRQTPYEIRVS
;
A
#
# COMPACT_ATOMS: atom_id res chain seq x y z
N MET A 1 19.54 -2.38 -12.30
CA MET A 1 19.84 -3.39 -13.33
C MET A 1 19.31 -2.85 -14.65
N GLU A 2 20.08 -2.95 -15.73
CA GLU A 2 19.66 -2.43 -17.03
C GLU A 2 18.42 -3.20 -17.56
N PRO A 3 17.42 -2.52 -18.17
CA PRO A 3 16.20 -3.16 -18.64
C PRO A 3 16.45 -4.32 -19.62
N ASP A 4 17.46 -4.18 -20.48
CA ASP A 4 17.80 -5.18 -21.49
C ASP A 4 18.38 -6.45 -20.84
N THR A 5 19.33 -6.29 -19.92
CA THR A 5 19.91 -7.41 -19.16
C THR A 5 18.86 -8.14 -18.32
N SER A 6 17.98 -7.42 -17.66
CA SER A 6 16.95 -8.02 -16.80
C SER A 6 15.90 -8.80 -17.60
N LYS A 7 15.34 -8.21 -18.66
CA LYS A 7 14.25 -8.80 -19.45
C LYS A 7 14.71 -9.84 -20.45
N ASN A 8 15.85 -9.63 -21.10
CA ASN A 8 16.27 -10.50 -22.21
C ASN A 8 17.25 -11.58 -21.76
N ILE A 9 18.07 -11.33 -20.74
CA ILE A 9 19.08 -12.30 -20.28
C ILE A 9 18.58 -13.03 -19.03
N THR A 10 18.31 -12.30 -17.96
CA THR A 10 18.00 -12.91 -16.65
C THR A 10 16.66 -13.65 -16.69
N ALA A 11 15.60 -13.01 -17.20
CA ALA A 11 14.29 -13.65 -17.30
C ALA A 11 14.31 -14.89 -18.19
N GLU A 12 15.01 -14.82 -19.33
CA GLU A 12 15.13 -15.96 -20.25
C GLU A 12 15.92 -17.12 -19.62
N ARG A 13 16.98 -16.83 -18.87
CA ARG A 13 17.72 -17.86 -18.11
C ARG A 13 16.83 -18.56 -17.10
N VAL A 14 16.06 -17.81 -16.32
CA VAL A 14 15.14 -18.40 -15.32
C VAL A 14 14.03 -19.18 -16.01
N ARG A 15 13.49 -18.67 -17.13
CA ARG A 15 12.49 -19.38 -17.95
C ARG A 15 13.01 -20.73 -18.43
N ARG A 16 14.23 -20.79 -18.99
CA ARG A 16 14.84 -22.02 -19.48
C ARG A 16 15.07 -23.04 -18.37
N VAL A 17 15.42 -22.59 -17.17
CA VAL A 17 15.55 -23.48 -16.00
C VAL A 17 14.18 -24.04 -15.59
N ALA A 18 13.13 -23.21 -15.59
CA ALA A 18 11.80 -23.63 -15.17
C ALA A 18 11.08 -24.51 -16.22
N GLN A 19 11.18 -24.17 -17.50
CA GLN A 19 10.42 -24.80 -18.60
C GLN A 19 11.24 -25.79 -19.43
N GLY A 20 12.57 -25.82 -19.24
CA GLY A 20 13.48 -26.58 -20.08
C GLY A 20 13.91 -25.79 -21.32
N TYR A 21 14.91 -26.32 -22.01
CA TYR A 21 15.46 -25.71 -23.23
C TYR A 21 16.20 -26.75 -24.07
N THR A 22 16.42 -26.43 -25.34
CA THR A 22 17.27 -27.24 -26.24
C THR A 22 18.70 -26.73 -26.19
N SER A 23 19.65 -27.62 -25.92
CA SER A 23 21.07 -27.30 -25.90
C SER A 23 21.61 -27.07 -27.32
N ILE A 24 22.81 -26.47 -27.43
CA ILE A 24 23.50 -26.27 -28.71
C ILE A 24 23.81 -27.60 -29.41
N LYS A 25 23.85 -28.71 -28.66
CA LYS A 25 24.03 -30.08 -29.19
C LYS A 25 22.71 -30.75 -29.60
N SER A 26 21.62 -30.00 -29.69
CA SER A 26 20.27 -30.50 -29.98
C SER A 26 19.72 -31.49 -28.94
N GLU A 27 20.23 -31.43 -27.70
CA GLU A 27 19.73 -32.24 -26.59
C GLU A 27 18.61 -31.47 -25.87
N LEU A 28 17.50 -32.14 -25.59
CA LEU A 28 16.40 -31.56 -24.81
C LEU A 28 16.76 -31.67 -23.31
N VAL A 29 16.82 -30.52 -22.64
CA VAL A 29 16.97 -30.44 -21.19
C VAL A 29 15.60 -30.15 -20.59
N GLU A 30 15.08 -31.07 -19.78
CA GLU A 30 13.80 -30.87 -19.09
C GLU A 30 13.89 -29.75 -18.05
N GLY A 31 12.79 -29.03 -17.89
CA GLY A 31 12.67 -27.98 -16.89
C GLY A 31 12.50 -28.53 -15.48
N LEU A 32 13.01 -27.80 -14.49
CA LEU A 32 12.84 -28.16 -13.08
C LEU A 32 11.43 -27.81 -12.53
N GLY A 33 10.58 -27.20 -13.36
CA GLY A 33 9.29 -26.66 -12.96
C GLY A 33 9.40 -25.32 -12.22
N GLY A 34 8.25 -24.75 -11.87
CA GLY A 34 8.15 -23.45 -11.19
C GLY A 34 7.89 -22.26 -12.12
N GLY A 35 7.98 -21.05 -11.56
CA GLY A 35 7.74 -19.82 -12.28
C GLY A 35 8.31 -18.61 -11.56
N PHE A 36 8.40 -17.49 -12.26
CA PHE A 36 8.89 -16.24 -11.69
C PHE A 36 8.00 -15.08 -12.16
N ARG A 37 8.03 -13.98 -11.41
CA ARG A 37 7.47 -12.69 -11.83
C ARG A 37 8.56 -11.64 -11.77
N TYR A 38 8.62 -10.82 -12.81
CA TYR A 38 9.45 -9.63 -12.82
C TYR A 38 8.61 -8.45 -12.32
N CYS A 39 9.15 -7.72 -11.35
CA CYS A 39 8.54 -6.50 -10.83
C CYS A 39 9.56 -5.38 -10.93
N GLU A 40 9.13 -4.22 -11.41
CA GLU A 40 9.94 -3.00 -11.39
C GLU A 40 9.60 -2.21 -10.13
N LEU A 41 10.62 -1.61 -9.52
CA LEU A 41 10.38 -0.64 -8.45
C LEU A 41 9.80 0.62 -9.08
N GLY A 42 8.65 1.05 -8.58
CA GLY A 42 8.04 2.32 -8.95
C GLY A 42 8.82 3.51 -8.38
N GLU A 43 8.25 4.70 -8.54
CA GLU A 43 8.82 5.89 -7.91
C GLU A 43 8.86 5.76 -6.37
N PRO A 44 9.85 6.35 -5.70
CA PRO A 44 9.85 6.46 -4.25
C PRO A 44 8.59 7.16 -3.73
N LEU A 45 7.99 6.61 -2.67
CA LEU A 45 6.81 7.21 -2.03
C LEU A 45 7.13 8.55 -1.35
N PHE A 46 8.37 8.72 -0.90
CA PHE A 46 8.82 9.92 -0.18
C PHE A 46 9.85 10.70 -0.99
N ASP A 47 9.80 12.03 -0.88
CA ASP A 47 10.84 12.91 -1.38
C ASP A 47 12.05 12.97 -0.44
N GLU A 48 13.09 13.72 -0.85
CA GLU A 48 14.33 13.90 -0.06
C GLU A 48 14.09 14.59 1.29
N ALA A 49 13.01 15.37 1.41
CA ALA A 49 12.60 16.03 2.65
C ALA A 49 11.74 15.11 3.56
N GLY A 50 11.37 13.92 3.08
CA GLY A 50 10.55 12.95 3.80
C GLY A 50 9.05 13.20 3.71
N ASN A 51 8.58 14.05 2.80
CA ASN A 51 7.15 14.22 2.50
C ASN A 51 6.69 13.17 1.50
N ILE A 52 5.39 12.84 1.51
CA ILE A 52 4.81 12.01 0.45
C ILE A 52 4.90 12.78 -0.87
N ARG A 53 5.52 12.16 -1.88
CA ARG A 53 5.72 12.78 -3.20
C ARG A 53 4.36 13.03 -3.87
N ALA A 54 4.22 14.16 -4.57
CA ALA A 54 2.95 14.57 -5.18
C ALA A 54 2.46 13.62 -6.29
N SER A 55 3.34 12.84 -6.90
CA SER A 55 2.99 11.81 -7.90
C SER A 55 2.35 10.56 -7.29
N VAL A 56 2.44 10.38 -5.97
CA VAL A 56 1.91 9.20 -5.28
C VAL A 56 0.39 9.21 -5.31
N SER A 57 -0.16 8.15 -5.89
CA SER A 57 -1.60 7.91 -5.89
C SER A 57 -2.07 7.40 -4.53
N PHE A 58 -3.37 7.57 -4.25
CA PHE A 58 -4.01 6.95 -3.09
C PHE A 58 -3.79 5.43 -3.06
N ALA A 59 -3.88 4.77 -4.23
CA ALA A 59 -3.72 3.33 -4.36
C ALA A 59 -2.32 2.82 -3.97
N GLU A 60 -1.27 3.58 -4.30
CA GLU A 60 0.10 3.24 -3.92
C GLU A 60 0.31 3.43 -2.42
N LEU A 61 -0.15 4.56 -1.88
CA LEU A 61 -0.03 4.83 -0.45
C LEU A 61 -0.86 3.86 0.40
N ALA A 62 -2.06 3.49 -0.05
CA ALA A 62 -2.94 2.52 0.61
C ALA A 62 -2.26 1.15 0.75
N ARG A 63 -1.65 0.64 -0.32
CA ARG A 63 -0.92 -0.63 -0.27
C ARG A 63 0.23 -0.60 0.71
N HIS A 64 0.98 0.51 0.71
CA HIS A 64 2.10 0.67 1.63
C HIS A 64 1.64 0.78 3.08
N VAL A 65 0.62 1.61 3.37
CA VAL A 65 0.05 1.77 4.71
C VAL A 65 -0.49 0.45 5.25
N PHE A 66 -1.25 -0.28 4.43
CA PHE A 66 -1.80 -1.56 4.84
C PHE A 66 -0.68 -2.57 5.13
N PHE A 67 0.35 -2.64 4.29
CA PHE A 67 1.49 -3.51 4.50
C PHE A 67 2.29 -3.14 5.75
N THR A 68 2.56 -1.85 5.97
CA THR A 68 3.27 -1.34 7.15
C THR A 68 2.50 -1.64 8.45
N GLU A 69 1.18 -1.49 8.46
CA GLU A 69 0.38 -1.74 9.68
C GLU A 69 0.14 -3.23 9.94
N THR A 70 0.03 -4.07 8.91
CA THR A 70 -0.39 -5.48 9.05
C THR A 70 0.72 -6.50 8.85
N GLY A 71 1.77 -6.14 8.11
CA GLY A 71 2.74 -7.07 7.54
C GLY A 71 2.21 -7.90 6.36
N GLU A 72 0.97 -7.67 5.93
CA GLU A 72 0.30 -8.40 4.87
C GLU A 72 0.05 -7.49 3.65
N PRO A 73 0.16 -8.02 2.41
CA PRO A 73 -0.18 -7.24 1.24
C PRO A 73 -1.68 -6.94 1.21
N LEU A 74 -2.04 -5.75 0.73
CA LEU A 74 -3.43 -5.42 0.48
C LEU A 74 -4.02 -6.39 -0.57
N PRO A 75 -5.21 -6.98 -0.34
CA PRO A 75 -5.85 -7.87 -1.30
C PRO A 75 -6.03 -7.21 -2.68
N GLY A 76 -5.87 -7.99 -3.75
CA GLY A 76 -5.92 -7.48 -5.12
C GLY A 76 -7.30 -6.94 -5.54
N ASP A 77 -8.36 -7.37 -4.85
CA ASP A 77 -9.75 -6.97 -5.03
C ASP A 77 -10.21 -5.87 -4.06
N ALA A 78 -9.30 -5.31 -3.24
CA ALA A 78 -9.62 -4.23 -2.33
C ALA A 78 -10.10 -2.98 -3.08
N ALA A 79 -11.20 -2.39 -2.62
CA ALA A 79 -11.73 -1.15 -3.15
C ALA A 79 -10.81 0.03 -2.76
N LEU A 80 -10.18 0.67 -3.76
CA LEU A 80 -9.24 1.78 -3.57
C LEU A 80 -9.87 3.16 -3.82
N ASP A 81 -11.19 3.24 -3.86
CA ASP A 81 -12.00 4.45 -3.98
C ASP A 81 -12.67 4.86 -2.65
N THR A 82 -12.33 4.16 -1.57
CA THR A 82 -12.84 4.36 -0.21
C THR A 82 -11.68 4.57 0.78
N PRO A 83 -11.88 5.35 1.85
CA PRO A 83 -10.87 5.51 2.90
C PRO A 83 -10.62 4.24 3.71
N PHE A 84 -11.52 3.24 3.67
CA PHE A 84 -11.35 1.98 4.40
C PHE A 84 -10.53 0.98 3.57
N LEU A 85 -9.33 0.64 4.04
CA LEU A 85 -8.42 -0.26 3.32
C LEU A 85 -8.76 -1.73 3.58
N GLY A 86 -9.28 -2.03 4.76
CA GLY A 86 -9.60 -3.39 5.17
C GLY A 86 -9.42 -3.58 6.68
N ALA A 87 -9.62 -4.81 7.13
CA ALA A 87 -9.40 -5.19 8.51
C ALA A 87 -8.39 -6.33 8.61
N CYS A 88 -7.49 -6.24 9.58
CA CYS A 88 -6.54 -7.30 9.90
C CYS A 88 -6.53 -7.50 11.42
N ARG A 89 -6.56 -8.75 11.88
CA ARG A 89 -6.53 -9.11 13.32
C ARG A 89 -7.56 -8.35 14.18
N GLY A 90 -8.74 -8.09 13.63
CA GLY A 90 -9.84 -7.39 14.32
C GLY A 90 -9.69 -5.87 14.39
N VAL A 91 -8.70 -5.28 13.70
CA VAL A 91 -8.47 -3.84 13.63
C VAL A 91 -8.79 -3.33 12.23
N GLY A 92 -9.63 -2.30 12.14
CA GLY A 92 -9.98 -1.64 10.87
C GLY A 92 -8.98 -0.57 10.51
N ILE A 93 -8.49 -0.58 9.26
CA ILE A 93 -7.41 0.31 8.80
C ILE A 93 -7.99 1.30 7.79
N TYR A 94 -7.70 2.58 8.02
CA TYR A 94 -8.20 3.67 7.20
C TYR A 94 -7.08 4.62 6.77
N LEU A 95 -7.22 5.18 5.57
CA LEU A 95 -6.32 6.20 5.03
C LEU A 95 -7.10 7.42 4.55
N LEU A 96 -6.70 8.59 5.05
CA LEU A 96 -7.20 9.90 4.65
C LEU A 96 -6.14 10.60 3.79
N TYR A 97 -6.26 10.48 2.46
CA TYR A 97 -5.27 11.01 1.54
C TYR A 97 -5.89 11.46 0.20
N ASN A 98 -5.29 12.48 -0.43
CA ASN A 98 -5.64 13.04 -1.74
C ASN A 98 -7.14 13.08 -2.08
N GLY A 99 -7.94 13.67 -1.19
CA GLY A 99 -9.34 13.92 -1.51
C GLY A 99 -10.21 12.67 -1.64
N ILE A 100 -9.81 11.53 -1.05
CA ILE A 100 -10.60 10.29 -1.03
C ILE A 100 -12.03 10.50 -0.50
N LEU A 101 -12.24 11.56 0.29
CA LEU A 101 -13.54 11.97 0.81
C LEU A 101 -14.33 12.95 -0.10
N LYS A 102 -13.86 13.21 -1.33
CA LYS A 102 -14.49 14.07 -2.35
C LYS A 102 -14.97 15.42 -1.79
N ASP A 103 -14.03 16.22 -1.27
CA ASP A 103 -14.20 17.63 -0.86
C ASP A 103 -15.20 17.94 0.27
N LYS A 104 -15.53 16.98 1.13
CA LYS A 104 -16.42 17.22 2.28
C LYS A 104 -15.78 17.89 3.51
N SER A 105 -14.59 18.51 3.42
CA SER A 105 -13.97 19.17 4.60
C SER A 105 -12.97 20.29 4.27
N THR A 106 -12.71 21.14 5.27
CA THR A 106 -11.93 22.38 5.22
C THR A 106 -10.43 22.27 4.88
N ASN A 107 -9.89 21.07 4.64
CA ASN A 107 -8.47 20.85 4.25
C ASN A 107 -8.33 19.62 3.31
N GLY A 108 -9.26 19.44 2.37
CA GLY A 108 -9.17 18.38 1.36
C GLY A 108 -9.39 16.94 1.86
N GLY A 109 -9.96 16.76 3.06
CA GLY A 109 -10.34 15.43 3.58
C GLY A 109 -9.22 14.65 4.28
N ASN A 110 -8.01 15.19 4.34
CA ASN A 110 -6.83 14.46 4.86
C ASN A 110 -6.67 14.59 6.39
N VAL A 111 -7.48 15.43 7.04
CA VAL A 111 -7.42 15.69 8.48
C VAL A 111 -8.60 15.02 9.19
N LEU A 112 -8.32 14.27 10.25
CA LEU A 112 -9.34 13.61 11.05
C LEU A 112 -10.10 14.65 11.90
N THR A 113 -11.33 14.93 11.50
CA THR A 113 -12.28 15.78 12.24
C THR A 113 -13.47 14.96 12.74
N ARG A 114 -14.35 15.58 13.54
CA ARG A 114 -15.60 14.93 13.97
C ARG A 114 -16.47 14.53 12.79
N ALA A 115 -16.57 15.40 11.78
CA ALA A 115 -17.38 15.16 10.60
C ALA A 115 -16.80 14.02 9.76
N VAL A 116 -15.47 14.02 9.58
CA VAL A 116 -14.76 12.97 8.85
C VAL A 116 -14.93 11.62 9.55
N LEU A 117 -14.71 11.54 10.87
CA LEU A 117 -14.87 10.30 11.62
C LEU A 117 -16.29 9.73 11.49
N ALA A 118 -17.31 10.58 11.48
CA ALA A 118 -18.70 10.17 11.31
C ALA A 118 -19.04 9.73 9.87
N SER A 119 -18.29 10.18 8.87
CA SER A 119 -18.48 9.80 7.47
C SER A 119 -17.69 8.58 7.02
N LEU A 120 -16.79 8.06 7.87
CA LEU A 120 -16.01 6.87 7.53
C LEU A 120 -16.90 5.62 7.43
N PRO A 121 -16.58 4.68 6.52
CA PRO A 121 -17.22 3.38 6.50
C PRO A 121 -17.20 2.73 7.90
N PRO A 122 -18.35 2.22 8.38
CA PRO A 122 -18.44 1.69 9.73
C PRO A 122 -17.58 0.43 9.87
N PHE A 123 -16.93 0.30 11.02
CA PHE A 123 -16.25 -0.91 11.46
C PHE A 123 -16.47 -1.09 12.95
N ASP A 124 -16.93 -2.27 13.37
CA ASP A 124 -17.09 -2.57 14.79
C ASP A 124 -15.78 -3.15 15.35
N GLY A 125 -15.06 -2.28 16.06
CA GLY A 125 -13.78 -2.62 16.66
C GLY A 125 -12.81 -1.44 16.72
N PRO A 126 -11.60 -1.70 17.22
CA PRO A 126 -10.47 -0.76 17.17
C PRO A 126 -10.17 -0.36 15.73
N LYS A 127 -9.79 0.90 15.54
CA LYS A 127 -9.48 1.46 14.22
C LYS A 127 -8.13 2.14 14.25
N VAL A 128 -7.36 1.98 13.19
CA VAL A 128 -6.16 2.77 12.92
C VAL A 128 -6.47 3.68 11.74
N ILE A 129 -6.30 4.99 11.95
CA ILE A 129 -6.59 5.99 10.93
C ILE A 129 -5.32 6.77 10.63
N TYR A 130 -4.86 6.66 9.39
CA TYR A 130 -3.76 7.45 8.84
C TYR A 130 -4.28 8.74 8.22
N GLY A 131 -3.65 9.87 8.51
CA GLY A 131 -3.96 11.15 7.87
C GLY A 131 -2.94 12.25 8.18
N ALA A 132 -3.10 13.42 7.55
CA ALA A 132 -2.18 14.55 7.70
C ALA A 132 -2.23 15.21 9.08
N GLY A 133 -3.36 15.09 9.79
CA GLY A 133 -3.51 15.62 11.14
C GLY A 133 -4.79 15.15 11.83
N CYS A 134 -4.90 15.42 13.13
CA CYS A 134 -6.06 15.07 13.95
C CYS A 134 -6.53 16.28 14.76
N LEU A 135 -7.81 16.63 14.64
CA LEU A 135 -8.45 17.70 15.43
C LEU A 135 -9.34 17.14 16.55
N LEU A 136 -9.23 15.84 16.85
CA LEU A 136 -9.96 15.19 17.93
C LEU A 136 -9.09 15.10 19.18
N GLY A 137 -9.66 15.46 20.32
CA GLY A 137 -9.01 15.24 21.62
C GLY A 137 -8.86 13.77 21.97
N ALA A 138 -7.90 13.45 22.85
CA ALA A 138 -7.56 12.09 23.27
C ALA A 138 -8.77 11.31 23.83
N ASP A 139 -9.65 11.95 24.60
CA ASP A 139 -10.85 11.31 25.16
C ASP A 139 -11.78 10.79 24.08
N ARG A 140 -11.91 11.56 23.00
CA ARG A 140 -12.80 11.21 21.89
C ARG A 140 -12.23 10.11 21.03
N LEU A 141 -10.91 10.11 20.81
CA LEU A 141 -10.22 9.01 20.13
C LEU A 141 -10.36 7.71 20.92
N ARG A 142 -10.17 7.77 22.24
CA ARG A 142 -10.37 6.62 23.14
C ARG A 142 -11.81 6.11 23.10
N ALA A 143 -12.80 6.99 23.22
CA ALA A 143 -14.22 6.62 23.15
C ALA A 143 -14.59 5.97 21.81
N ALA A 144 -13.99 6.43 20.70
CA ALA A 144 -14.21 5.87 19.37
C ALA A 144 -13.36 4.61 19.06
N ARG A 145 -12.48 4.19 19.99
CA ARG A 145 -11.49 3.12 19.79
C ARG A 145 -10.57 3.39 18.59
N VAL A 146 -10.15 4.65 18.42
CA VAL A 146 -9.32 5.10 17.29
C VAL A 146 -7.89 5.37 17.75
N THR A 147 -6.94 4.76 17.06
CA THR A 147 -5.53 5.14 17.07
C THR A 147 -5.26 5.98 15.83
N PHE A 148 -4.81 7.22 16.01
CA PHE A 148 -4.46 8.09 14.90
C PHE A 148 -2.96 7.98 14.60
N ARG A 149 -2.61 7.89 13.31
CA ARG A 149 -1.24 7.83 12.80
C ARG A 149 -0.99 9.00 11.86
N GLN A 150 -0.03 9.87 12.17
CA GLN A 150 0.23 11.05 11.34
C GLN A 150 1.09 10.71 10.10
N THR A 151 0.60 11.06 8.91
CA THR A 151 1.37 11.00 7.66
C THR A 151 2.15 12.30 7.45
N PRO A 152 3.41 12.26 6.98
CA PRO A 152 4.16 11.11 6.49
C PRO A 152 4.90 10.30 7.57
N TYR A 153 5.08 10.86 8.77
CA TYR A 153 6.06 10.37 9.75
C TYR A 153 5.82 8.95 10.23
N GLU A 154 4.58 8.59 10.53
CA GLU A 154 4.25 7.27 11.07
C GLU A 154 4.18 6.17 10.00
N ILE A 155 4.32 6.54 8.73
CA ILE A 155 4.48 5.56 7.63
C ILE A 155 5.97 5.16 7.49
N ARG A 156 6.91 6.03 7.89
CA ARG A 156 8.35 5.81 7.68
C ARG A 156 9.02 4.80 8.62
N VAL A 157 8.36 4.38 9.70
CA VAL A 157 9.01 3.70 10.84
C VAL A 157 8.87 2.18 10.81
N SER A 158 8.64 1.56 9.64
CA SER A 158 8.59 0.09 9.51
C SER A 158 9.74 -0.49 8.73
#